data_AF-A0AAV6TKU3-F1
#
_entry.id   AF-A0AAV6TKU3-F1
#
_cell.length_a   1.000
_cell.length_b   1.000
_cell.length_c   1.000
_cell.angle_alpha   90.00
_cell.angle_beta   90.00
_cell.angle_gamma   90.00
#
_symmetry.space_group_name_H-M   'P 1'
#
loop_
_entity.id
_entity.type
_entity.pdbx_description
1 polymer ?
#
loop_
_entity_poly.entity_id
_entity_poly.type
_entity_poly.pdbx_seq_one_letter_code
_entity_poly.pdbx_strand_id
1 'polypeptide(L)'
;MAETSTEKNFANIQVAYVSVFAEEVAPCASVIVNGLYWKPGYPKLLTTSDAQKLLQARPKTKSDSHSGFDLPHRLLAICEISADPCGAFEFIDKCTTIKFPLFIYDENQQQRDVAYRGPGILIGYARLTTCLLNLPWKLQKALGNFYYPIWIIF
;
A
#
# COMPACT_ATOMS: atom_id res chain seq x y z
N MET A 1 -1.30 -15.32 34.06
CA MET A 1 -1.16 -15.31 32.58
C MET A 1 -0.03 -14.36 32.26
N ALA A 2 1.14 -14.89 31.90
CA ALA A 2 2.36 -14.11 31.69
C ALA A 2 2.41 -13.68 30.23
N GLU A 3 2.20 -12.39 29.96
CA GLU A 3 2.58 -11.79 28.68
C GLU A 3 4.08 -11.95 28.50
N THR A 4 4.45 -12.68 27.45
CA THR A 4 5.82 -13.04 27.11
C THR A 4 6.65 -11.77 26.90
N SER A 5 7.80 -11.70 27.56
CA SER A 5 8.81 -10.61 27.55
C SER A 5 9.19 -10.07 26.16
N THR A 6 8.91 -10.82 25.09
CA THR A 6 9.10 -10.41 23.70
C THR A 6 8.14 -9.29 23.26
N GLU A 7 6.88 -9.27 23.71
CA GLU A 7 5.90 -8.26 23.29
C GLU A 7 6.19 -6.88 23.90
N LYS A 8 6.70 -6.84 25.14
CA LYS A 8 7.15 -5.60 25.79
C LYS A 8 8.36 -4.96 25.10
N ASN A 9 9.20 -5.75 24.42
CA ASN A 9 10.34 -5.22 23.68
C ASN A 9 9.91 -4.49 22.39
N PHE A 10 8.88 -4.95 21.69
CA PHE A 10 8.40 -4.28 20.47
C PHE A 10 7.76 -2.92 20.74
N ALA A 11 7.08 -2.75 21.88
CA ALA A 11 6.51 -1.47 22.27
C ALA A 11 7.59 -0.40 22.52
N ASN A 12 8.73 -0.78 23.09
CA ASN A 12 9.87 0.13 23.30
C ASN A 12 10.69 0.40 22.03
N ILE A 13 10.68 -0.50 21.05
CA ILE A 13 11.39 -0.32 19.77
C ILE A 13 10.75 0.79 18.90
N GLN A 14 9.44 1.02 19.03
CA GLN A 14 8.74 2.05 18.24
C GLN A 14 9.24 3.47 18.49
N VAL A 15 9.85 3.75 19.64
CA VAL A 15 10.39 5.08 19.97
C VAL A 15 11.79 5.32 19.37
N ALA A 16 12.48 4.26 18.91
CA ALA A 16 13.87 4.33 18.47
C ALA A 16 14.07 4.33 16.94
N TYR A 17 13.00 4.14 16.16
CA TYR A 17 13.09 4.08 14.70
C TYR A 17 12.19 5.13 14.06
N VAL A 18 12.82 6.09 13.38
CA VAL A 18 12.15 7.03 12.49
C VAL A 18 12.18 6.43 11.08
N SER A 19 11.01 6.29 10.45
CA SER A 19 10.92 5.87 9.06
C SER A 19 11.52 6.96 8.16
N VAL A 20 12.44 6.59 7.27
CA VAL A 20 12.95 7.46 6.19
C VAL A 20 12.24 7.20 4.86
N PHE A 21 11.16 6.42 4.90
CA PHE A 21 10.49 5.91 3.71
C PHE A 21 9.88 7.05 2.88
N ALA A 22 9.34 8.07 3.54
CA ALA A 22 8.74 9.22 2.88
C ALA A 22 9.77 10.12 2.18
N GLU A 23 10.99 10.17 2.69
CA GLU A 23 12.05 11.06 2.21
C GLU A 23 12.97 10.40 1.18
N GLU A 24 13.28 9.12 1.36
CA GLU A 24 14.32 8.43 0.57
C GLU A 24 13.73 7.44 -0.45
N VAL A 25 12.61 6.79 -0.09
CA VAL A 25 12.07 5.66 -0.89
C VAL A 25 10.90 6.08 -1.76
N ALA A 26 9.84 6.63 -1.17
CA ALA A 26 8.63 7.02 -1.89
C ALA A 26 8.88 8.04 -3.02
N PRO A 27 9.78 9.02 -2.86
CA PRO A 27 10.26 9.91 -3.91
C PRO A 27 10.81 9.25 -5.18
N CYS A 28 11.52 8.14 -4.99
CA CYS A 28 12.24 7.43 -6.04
C CYS A 28 11.37 6.35 -6.69
N ALA A 29 10.27 5.97 -6.04
CA ALA A 29 9.36 4.94 -6.50
C ALA A 29 8.30 5.49 -7.47
N SER A 30 8.13 4.81 -8.61
CA SER A 30 6.98 5.09 -9.50
C SER A 30 5.72 4.35 -9.07
N VAL A 31 5.88 3.13 -8.53
CA VAL A 31 4.81 2.28 -8.02
C VAL A 31 5.28 1.62 -6.74
N ILE A 32 4.43 1.64 -5.72
CA ILE A 32 4.66 0.92 -4.46
C ILE A 32 3.63 -0.21 -4.36
N VAL A 33 4.08 -1.43 -4.10
CA VAL A 33 3.19 -2.58 -3.87
C VAL A 33 3.49 -3.11 -2.48
N ASN A 34 2.54 -2.95 -1.55
CA ASN A 34 2.61 -3.56 -0.23
C ASN A 34 1.78 -4.84 -0.20
N GLY A 35 2.39 -5.91 0.28
CA GLY A 35 1.72 -7.18 0.57
C GLY A 35 1.97 -7.67 1.99
N LEU A 36 2.55 -6.84 2.85
CA LEU A 36 2.85 -7.17 4.23
C LEU A 36 1.62 -6.87 5.10
N TYR A 37 1.31 -7.83 5.98
CA TYR A 37 0.35 -7.60 7.05
C TYR A 37 0.81 -6.46 7.96
N TRP A 38 -0.08 -5.53 8.25
CA TRP A 38 0.16 -4.38 9.11
C TRP A 38 -0.71 -4.45 10.37
N LYS A 39 -0.07 -4.65 11.52
CA LYS A 39 -0.77 -4.69 12.81
C LYS A 39 -1.20 -3.27 13.23
N PRO A 40 -2.41 -3.09 13.80
CA PRO A 40 -2.79 -1.81 14.41
C PRO A 40 -1.77 -1.34 15.44
N GLY A 41 -1.42 -0.05 15.40
CA GLY A 41 -0.39 0.56 16.24
C GLY A 41 1.03 0.46 15.68
N TYR A 42 1.27 -0.23 14.56
CA TYR A 42 2.57 -0.17 13.89
C TYR A 42 2.77 1.18 13.19
N PRO A 43 4.01 1.70 13.13
CA PRO A 43 4.30 2.95 12.43
C PRO A 43 3.89 2.85 10.97
N LYS A 44 3.41 3.97 10.41
CA LYS A 44 2.98 4.06 9.02
C LYS A 44 4.19 4.17 8.09
N LEU A 45 4.10 3.56 6.91
CA LEU A 45 5.09 3.79 5.84
C LEU A 45 4.96 5.22 5.30
N LEU A 46 3.72 5.68 5.12
CA LEU A 46 3.41 7.06 4.75
C LEU A 46 2.22 7.55 5.57
N THR A 47 2.41 8.68 6.24
CA THR A 47 1.32 9.42 6.88
C THR A 47 0.53 10.22 5.85
N THR A 48 -0.64 10.73 6.26
CA THR A 48 -1.40 11.69 5.43
C THR A 48 -0.55 12.92 5.10
N SER A 49 0.29 13.37 6.04
CA SER A 49 1.17 14.53 5.83
C SER A 49 2.27 14.25 4.80
N ASP A 50 2.80 13.02 4.78
CA ASP A 50 3.83 12.62 3.82
C ASP A 50 3.26 12.50 2.41
N ALA A 51 2.06 11.93 2.27
CA ALA A 51 1.36 11.89 0.99
C ALA A 51 1.14 13.30 0.41
N GLN A 52 0.80 14.27 1.26
CA GLN A 52 0.63 15.66 0.84
C GLN A 52 1.95 16.29 0.38
N LYS A 53 3.05 16.08 1.11
CA LYS A 53 4.38 16.53 0.68
C LYS A 53 4.75 15.93 -0.68
N LEU A 54 4.52 14.63 -0.88
CA LEU A 54 4.81 13.94 -2.13
C LEU A 54 3.96 14.46 -3.31
N LEU A 55 2.69 14.78 -3.07
CA LEU A 55 1.81 15.36 -4.08
C LEU A 55 2.19 16.80 -4.45
N GLN A 56 2.58 17.62 -3.47
CA GLN A 56 2.97 19.02 -3.66
C GLN A 56 4.37 19.19 -4.27
N ALA A 57 5.29 18.29 -3.94
CA ALA A 57 6.66 18.30 -4.45
C ALA A 57 6.76 17.84 -5.91
N ARG A 58 5.66 17.39 -6.52
CA ARG A 58 5.61 17.03 -7.95
C ARG A 58 5.98 18.22 -8.84
N PRO A 59 7.06 18.14 -9.64
CA PRO A 59 7.40 19.19 -10.60
C PRO A 59 6.25 19.37 -11.60
N LYS A 60 5.79 20.61 -11.81
CA LYS A 60 4.72 20.93 -12.76
C LYS A 60 5.12 20.74 -14.23
N THR A 61 6.38 20.43 -14.51
CA THR A 61 6.94 20.29 -15.86
C THR A 61 7.25 18.83 -16.19
N LYS A 62 6.79 18.37 -17.36
CA LYS A 62 7.13 17.06 -17.94
C LYS A 62 8.65 16.97 -18.12
N SER A 63 9.31 16.00 -17.51
CA SER A 63 10.66 15.62 -17.92
C SER A 63 10.58 14.46 -18.92
N ASP A 64 11.00 14.76 -20.15
CA ASP A 64 11.20 13.82 -21.25
C ASP A 64 12.47 12.99 -21.02
N SER A 65 12.57 12.22 -19.93
CA SER A 65 13.75 11.38 -19.69
C SER A 65 13.57 9.97 -20.26
N HIS A 66 14.25 9.74 -21.39
CA HIS A 66 14.30 8.47 -22.11
C HIS A 66 15.43 7.52 -21.66
N SER A 67 16.29 7.86 -20.68
CA SER A 67 17.45 7.01 -20.32
C SER A 67 18.08 7.28 -18.94
N GLY A 68 17.57 6.63 -17.89
CA GLY A 68 18.44 6.02 -16.86
C GLY A 68 18.98 6.87 -15.70
N PHE A 69 18.10 7.55 -14.96
CA PHE A 69 18.28 8.19 -13.63
C PHE A 69 18.30 9.73 -13.63
N ASP A 70 17.13 10.29 -13.35
CA ASP A 70 16.88 11.65 -12.83
C ASP A 70 15.48 11.65 -12.18
N LEU A 71 15.37 11.81 -10.85
CA LEU A 71 14.12 11.61 -10.10
C LEU A 71 13.88 12.70 -9.05
N PRO A 72 12.84 13.54 -9.22
CA PRO A 72 12.31 14.38 -8.15
C PRO A 72 10.78 14.20 -7.97
N HIS A 73 10.32 12.93 -8.03
CA HIS A 73 8.97 12.40 -7.73
C HIS A 73 8.07 12.03 -8.93
N ARG A 74 7.80 10.73 -9.04
CA ARG A 74 6.90 10.09 -10.00
C ARG A 74 5.98 9.07 -9.32
N LEU A 75 5.65 9.22 -8.03
CA LEU A 75 4.76 8.26 -7.37
C LEU A 75 3.38 8.27 -8.06
N LEU A 76 3.18 7.30 -8.95
CA LEU A 76 1.99 7.19 -9.80
C LEU A 76 0.94 6.34 -9.11
N ALA A 77 1.36 5.26 -8.46
CA ALA A 77 0.43 4.30 -7.90
C ALA A 77 0.92 3.64 -6.60
N ILE A 78 -0.03 3.31 -5.73
CA ILE A 78 0.17 2.45 -4.57
C ILE A 78 -0.83 1.30 -4.67
N CYS A 79 -0.34 0.08 -4.51
CA CYS A 79 -1.15 -1.12 -4.38
C CYS A 79 -0.97 -1.69 -2.97
N GLU A 80 -2.04 -1.69 -2.19
CA GLU A 80 -2.10 -2.27 -0.86
C GLU A 80 -2.92 -3.57 -0.92
N ILE A 81 -2.22 -4.71 -0.84
CA ILE A 81 -2.79 -6.05 -1.04
C ILE A 81 -3.27 -6.67 0.27
N SER A 82 -2.63 -6.33 1.40
CA SER A 82 -3.03 -6.90 2.69
C SER A 82 -4.43 -6.41 3.08
N ALA A 83 -4.72 -5.15 2.71
CA ALA A 83 -5.98 -4.48 2.96
C ALA A 83 -6.38 -4.48 4.45
N ASP A 84 -5.38 -4.32 5.32
CA ASP A 84 -5.55 -4.31 6.77
C ASP A 84 -6.22 -3.03 7.28
N PRO A 85 -7.19 -3.12 8.21
CA PRO A 85 -7.71 -1.96 8.93
C PRO A 85 -6.58 -1.22 9.63
N CYS A 86 -6.49 0.10 9.42
CA CYS A 86 -5.35 0.90 9.86
C CYS A 86 -4.01 0.36 9.32
N GLY A 87 -3.95 0.08 8.02
CA GLY A 87 -2.79 -0.49 7.32
C GLY A 87 -1.54 0.39 7.27
N ALA A 88 -0.63 0.07 6.35
CA ALA A 88 0.67 0.71 6.22
C ALA A 88 0.60 2.19 5.77
N PHE A 89 -0.46 2.56 5.06
CA PHE A 89 -0.70 3.91 4.55
C PHE A 89 -1.87 4.54 5.30
N GLU A 90 -1.66 5.68 5.93
CA GLU A 90 -2.67 6.29 6.80
C GLU A 90 -3.87 6.86 6.03
N PHE A 91 -3.62 7.42 4.85
CA PHE A 91 -4.61 8.08 4.00
C PHE A 91 -5.46 7.10 3.16
N ILE A 92 -5.21 5.80 3.28
CA ILE A 92 -5.99 4.74 2.61
C ILE A 92 -6.94 4.11 3.63
N ASP A 93 -8.19 4.54 3.60
CA ASP A 93 -9.27 4.10 4.49
C ASP A 93 -10.34 3.24 3.79
N LYS A 94 -10.38 3.27 2.45
CA LYS A 94 -11.40 2.61 1.64
C LYS A 94 -10.87 1.39 0.91
N CYS A 95 -11.62 0.29 1.03
CA CYS A 95 -11.42 -0.89 0.20
C CYS A 95 -11.88 -0.67 -1.25
N THR A 96 -11.04 -1.02 -2.21
CA THR A 96 -11.47 -1.19 -3.61
C THR A 96 -12.30 -2.46 -3.77
N THR A 97 -13.09 -2.52 -4.83
CA THR A 97 -13.93 -3.68 -5.16
C THR A 97 -13.59 -4.18 -6.55
N ILE A 98 -14.05 -5.38 -6.92
CA ILE A 98 -13.87 -5.89 -8.29
C ILE A 98 -14.45 -4.93 -9.34
N LYS A 99 -15.56 -4.26 -9.02
CA LYS A 99 -16.20 -3.29 -9.93
C LYS A 99 -15.46 -1.95 -10.00
N PHE A 100 -14.82 -1.56 -8.90
CA PHE A 100 -14.07 -0.30 -8.77
C PHE A 100 -12.71 -0.63 -8.16
N PRO A 101 -11.77 -1.14 -8.98
CA PRO A 101 -10.51 -1.70 -8.48
C PRO A 101 -9.48 -0.63 -8.11
N LEU A 102 -9.72 0.64 -8.48
CA LEU A 102 -8.80 1.75 -8.30
C LEU A 102 -9.58 3.03 -7.98
N PHE A 103 -8.97 3.91 -7.20
CA PHE A 103 -9.42 5.30 -7.00
C PHE A 103 -8.20 6.25 -7.01
N ILE A 104 -8.42 7.54 -7.20
CA ILE A 104 -7.36 8.55 -7.10
C ILE A 104 -7.41 9.21 -5.73
N TYR A 105 -6.25 9.31 -5.07
CA TYR A 105 -6.03 10.18 -3.92
C TYR A 105 -5.32 11.47 -4.35
N ASP A 106 -5.91 12.63 -4.06
CA ASP A 106 -5.39 13.92 -4.52
C ASP A 106 -4.89 14.85 -3.40
N GLU A 107 -4.34 16.00 -3.81
CA GLU A 107 -3.77 17.03 -2.93
C GLU A 107 -4.81 17.68 -1.99
N ASN A 108 -6.10 17.53 -2.29
CA ASN A 108 -7.18 18.01 -1.42
C ASN A 108 -7.65 16.93 -0.44
N GLN A 109 -6.88 15.84 -0.32
CA GLN A 109 -7.22 14.65 0.46
C GLN A 109 -8.52 13.98 0.01
N GLN A 110 -8.92 14.17 -1.25
CA GLN A 110 -10.12 13.57 -1.78
C GLN A 110 -9.80 12.23 -2.44
N GLN A 111 -10.67 11.25 -2.20
CA GLN A 111 -10.68 9.98 -2.91
C GLN A 111 -11.76 10.01 -3.99
N ARG A 112 -11.36 9.89 -5.26
CA ARG A 112 -12.26 9.95 -6.41
C ARG A 112 -12.28 8.62 -7.16
N ASP A 113 -13.47 8.03 -7.28
CA ASP A 113 -13.69 6.70 -7.89
C ASP A 113 -13.67 6.70 -9.43
N VAL A 114 -13.79 7.88 -10.07
CA VAL A 114 -14.45 7.95 -11.40
C VAL A 114 -13.51 8.24 -12.57
N ALA A 115 -12.25 8.58 -12.34
CA ALA A 115 -11.36 8.87 -13.45
C ALA A 115 -10.02 8.17 -13.23
N TYR A 116 -9.72 7.15 -14.05
CA TYR A 116 -8.36 6.61 -14.23
C TYR A 116 -7.37 7.67 -14.79
N ARG A 117 -7.75 8.95 -14.77
CA ARG A 117 -7.05 10.12 -15.30
C ARG A 117 -7.35 11.30 -14.38
N GLY A 118 -6.31 11.88 -13.81
CA GLY A 118 -6.42 13.06 -12.96
C GLY A 118 -5.15 13.31 -12.17
N PRO A 119 -4.94 14.52 -11.64
CA PRO A 119 -3.85 14.77 -10.71
C PRO A 119 -4.10 13.99 -9.41
N GLY A 120 -3.05 13.30 -8.93
CA GLY A 120 -3.10 12.47 -7.72
C GLY A 120 -2.28 11.19 -7.84
N ILE A 121 -2.34 10.37 -6.79
CA ILE A 121 -1.77 9.02 -6.71
C ILE A 121 -2.91 8.01 -6.97
N LEU A 122 -2.68 7.06 -7.85
CA LEU A 122 -3.61 5.97 -8.12
C LEU A 122 -3.52 4.92 -7.01
N ILE A 123 -4.60 4.67 -6.30
CA ILE A 123 -4.64 3.72 -5.21
C ILE A 123 -5.42 2.48 -5.64
N GLY A 124 -4.77 1.32 -5.55
CA GLY A 124 -5.42 0.02 -5.50
C GLY A 124 -5.34 -0.50 -4.08
N TYR A 125 -6.49 -0.73 -3.43
CA TYR A 125 -6.55 -1.34 -2.11
C TYR A 125 -7.40 -2.59 -2.21
N ALA A 126 -6.78 -3.72 -2.46
CA ALA A 126 -7.49 -4.94 -2.80
C ALA A 126 -7.13 -6.03 -1.79
N ARG A 127 -8.14 -6.64 -1.17
CA ARG A 127 -7.91 -7.81 -0.30
C ARG A 127 -7.26 -8.92 -1.12
N LEU A 128 -6.35 -9.66 -0.49
CA LEU A 128 -5.75 -10.86 -1.08
C LEU A 128 -6.82 -11.79 -1.70
N THR A 129 -7.97 -11.97 -1.04
CA THR A 129 -9.09 -12.76 -1.58
C THR A 129 -9.59 -12.26 -2.94
N THR A 130 -9.69 -10.94 -3.13
CA THR A 130 -10.06 -10.32 -4.41
C THR A 130 -8.97 -10.50 -5.48
N CYS A 131 -7.70 -10.41 -5.09
CA CYS A 131 -6.57 -10.67 -5.99
C CYS A 131 -6.54 -12.14 -6.45
N LEU A 132 -6.79 -13.08 -5.53
CA LEU A 132 -6.83 -14.52 -5.82
C LEU A 132 -7.94 -14.89 -6.80
N LEU A 133 -9.11 -14.26 -6.69
CA LEU A 133 -10.23 -14.48 -7.62
C LEU A 133 -9.93 -14.06 -9.07
N ASN A 134 -8.92 -13.20 -9.28
CA ASN A 134 -8.50 -12.75 -10.62
C ASN A 134 -7.31 -13.54 -11.19
N LEU A 135 -6.77 -14.52 -10.46
CA LEU A 135 -5.67 -15.36 -10.95
C LEU A 135 -6.14 -16.39 -11.98
N PRO A 136 -5.28 -16.83 -12.92
CA PRO A 136 -5.60 -17.95 -13.80
C PRO A 136 -6.04 -19.19 -13.01
N TRP A 137 -7.03 -19.92 -13.52
CA TRP A 137 -7.60 -21.11 -12.89
C TRP A 137 -6.54 -22.12 -12.39
N LYS A 138 -5.44 -22.31 -13.13
CA LYS A 138 -4.35 -23.21 -12.73
C LYS A 138 -3.72 -22.82 -11.39
N LEU A 139 -3.57 -21.51 -11.14
CA LEU A 139 -2.99 -20.99 -9.91
C LEU A 139 -4.00 -20.99 -8.76
N GLN A 140 -5.27 -20.69 -9.05
CA GLN A 140 -6.36 -20.88 -8.09
C GLN A 140 -6.48 -22.33 -7.63
N LYS A 141 -6.38 -23.29 -8.56
CA LYS A 141 -6.39 -24.73 -8.27
C LYS A 141 -5.17 -25.17 -7.46
N ALA A 142 -3.98 -24.64 -7.75
CA ALA A 142 -2.77 -24.93 -6.98
C ALA A 142 -2.89 -24.45 -5.53
N LEU A 143 -3.41 -23.23 -5.32
CA LEU A 143 -3.69 -22.71 -3.98
C LEU A 143 -4.78 -23.51 -3.28
N GLY A 144 -5.88 -23.82 -3.97
CA GLY A 144 -6.95 -24.67 -3.44
C GLY A 144 -6.44 -26.03 -2.99
N ASN A 145 -5.57 -26.68 -3.76
CA ASN A 145 -4.93 -27.94 -3.41
C ASN A 145 -3.97 -27.83 -2.22
N PHE A 146 -3.29 -26.69 -2.05
CA PHE A 146 -2.43 -26.43 -0.89
C PHE A 146 -3.24 -26.29 0.41
N TYR A 147 -4.42 -25.66 0.36
CA TYR A 147 -5.29 -25.50 1.51
C TYR A 147 -6.18 -26.72 1.79
N TYR A 148 -6.52 -27.53 0.77
CA TYR A 148 -7.39 -28.71 0.89
C TYR A 148 -7.06 -29.67 2.06
N PRO A 149 -5.79 -30.03 2.36
CA PRO A 149 -5.49 -30.92 3.48
C PRO A 149 -5.68 -30.29 4.87
N ILE A 150 -5.81 -28.97 4.97
CA ILE A 150 -6.03 -28.26 6.25
C ILE A 150 -7.52 -28.25 6.63
N TRP A 151 -8.43 -28.35 5.65
CA TRP A 151 -9.89 -28.30 5.86
C TRP A 151 -10.54 -29.65 6.19
N ILE A 152 -9.82 -30.78 6.08
CA ILE A 152 -10.35 -32.14 6.31
C ILE A 152 -10.15 -32.62 7.77
N ILE A 153 -9.66 -31.76 8.68
CA ILE A 153 -9.36 -32.11 10.08
C ILE A 153 -10.32 -31.44 11.08
N PHE A 154 -11.56 -31.14 10.68
CA PHE A 154 -12.64 -30.78 11.61
C PHE A 154 -13.94 -31.52 11.27
#